data_AF-A0A381ZUQ7-F1
#
_entry.id   AF-A0A381ZUQ7-F1
#
_cell.length_a   1.000
_cell.length_b   1.000
_cell.length_c   1.000
_cell.angle_alpha   90.00
_cell.angle_beta   90.00
_cell.angle_gamma   90.00
#
_symmetry.space_group_name_H-M   'P 1'
#
loop_
_entity.id
_entity.type
_entity.pdbx_description
1 polymer ?
#
loop_
_entity_poly.entity_id
_entity_poly.type
_entity_poly.pdbx_seq_one_letter_code
_entity_poly.pdbx_strand_id
1 'polypeptide(L)'
;MFEKLEELAKNNKKISDFHIRSGSPLAYRQTGEIVKVQDVNVAAQDLKDLLSMNCNEVELERFETTHELDTAITLSGLRFRANFYKTINGPACVCRRVESKIPDMDQFSLPQSLYDIVDYHKGLVLVTGPTGSGKS
;
A
#
# COMPACT_ATOMS: atom_id res chain seq x y z
N MET A 1 12.73 2.91 13.01
CA MET A 1 11.45 2.53 12.36
C MET A 1 11.69 1.83 11.02
N PHE A 2 12.41 2.48 10.08
CA PHE A 2 12.63 1.97 8.71
C PHE A 2 13.18 0.55 8.63
N GLU A 3 14.20 0.20 9.42
CA GLU A 3 14.79 -1.15 9.40
C GLU A 3 13.74 -2.25 9.62
N LYS A 4 12.87 -2.08 10.63
CA LYS A 4 11.80 -3.05 10.91
C LYS A 4 10.73 -3.07 9.81
N LEU A 5 10.39 -1.90 9.27
CA LEU A 5 9.45 -1.77 8.16
C LEU A 5 9.95 -2.55 6.94
N GLU A 6 11.23 -2.40 6.60
CA GLU A 6 11.87 -3.10 5.48
C GLU A 6 11.99 -4.60 5.71
N GLU A 7 12.38 -5.02 6.92
CA GLU A 7 12.43 -6.43 7.34
C GLU A 7 11.06 -7.09 7.14
N LEU A 8 9.99 -6.47 7.66
CA LEU A 8 8.63 -6.97 7.54
C LEU A 8 8.15 -7.01 6.09
N ALA A 9 8.44 -5.97 5.30
CA ALA A 9 8.06 -5.89 3.90
C ALA A 9 8.70 -7.00 3.05
N LYS A 10 9.98 -7.31 3.29
CA LYS A 10 10.73 -8.38 2.59
C LYS A 10 10.29 -9.77 3.03
N ASN A 11 10.22 -10.00 4.34
CA ASN A 11 10.09 -11.35 4.90
C ASN A 11 8.64 -11.83 5.01
N ASN A 12 7.65 -10.93 4.89
CA ASN A 12 6.25 -11.30 5.04
C ASN A 12 5.38 -10.78 3.88
N LYS A 13 5.21 -11.64 2.87
CA LYS A 13 4.36 -11.37 1.70
C LYS A 13 2.87 -11.33 2.01
N LYS A 14 2.43 -11.79 3.18
CA LYS A 14 1.01 -11.78 3.58
C LYS A 14 0.55 -10.41 4.11
N ILE A 15 1.49 -9.48 4.30
CA ILE A 15 1.18 -8.11 4.70
C ILE A 15 0.63 -7.35 3.49
N SER A 16 -0.62 -6.90 3.60
CA SER A 16 -1.30 -6.13 2.55
C SER A 16 -1.06 -4.63 2.67
N ASP A 17 -1.02 -4.12 3.91
CA ASP A 17 -0.92 -2.69 4.18
C ASP A 17 -0.02 -2.44 5.40
N PHE A 18 0.82 -1.41 5.36
CA PHE A 18 1.47 -0.83 6.53
C PHE A 18 0.72 0.43 6.97
N HIS A 19 0.47 0.55 8.27
CA HIS A 19 -0.15 1.69 8.92
C HIS A 19 0.91 2.39 9.78
N ILE A 20 1.37 3.54 9.32
CA ILE A 20 2.50 4.29 9.89
C ILE A 20 1.94 5.59 10.43
N ARG A 21 1.84 5.75 11.75
CA ARG A 21 1.21 6.93 12.38
C ARG A 21 2.10 7.53 13.44
N SER A 22 2.39 8.82 13.32
CA SER A 22 3.13 9.57 14.33
C SER A 22 2.58 9.36 15.74
N GLY A 23 3.47 9.08 16.69
CA GLY A 23 3.13 8.86 18.10
C GLY A 23 2.45 7.51 18.38
N SER A 24 2.44 6.59 17.42
CA SER A 24 1.89 5.24 17.59
C SER A 24 2.91 4.16 17.24
N PRO A 25 2.74 2.94 17.75
CA PRO A 25 3.48 1.79 17.24
C PRO A 25 3.23 1.57 15.75
N LEU A 26 4.25 1.13 15.02
CA LEU A 26 4.12 0.64 13.66
C LEU A 26 3.07 -0.47 13.63
N ALA A 27 2.16 -0.43 12.68
CA ALA A 27 1.17 -1.47 12.50
C ALA A 27 1.12 -1.93 11.05
N TYR A 28 0.65 -3.15 10.84
CA TYR A 28 0.44 -3.69 9.51
C TYR A 28 -0.83 -4.53 9.49
N ARG A 29 -1.42 -4.68 8.31
CA ARG A 29 -2.54 -5.57 8.06
C ARG A 29 -2.02 -6.85 7.44
N GLN A 30 -2.34 -7.98 8.07
CA GLN A 30 -2.08 -9.31 7.54
C GLN A 30 -3.39 -10.09 7.56
N THR A 31 -3.78 -10.65 6.41
CA THR A 31 -4.98 -11.50 6.29
C THR A 31 -6.24 -10.88 6.90
N GLY A 32 -6.41 -9.56 6.76
CA GLY A 32 -7.55 -8.79 7.27
C GLY A 32 -7.41 -8.25 8.69
N GLU A 33 -6.44 -8.72 9.47
CA GLU A 33 -6.22 -8.29 10.86
C GLU A 33 -5.10 -7.26 10.98
N ILE A 34 -5.27 -6.29 11.89
CA ILE A 34 -4.25 -5.27 12.17
C ILE A 34 -3.38 -5.73 13.34
N VAL A 35 -2.08 -5.90 13.09
CA VAL A 35 -1.07 -6.27 14.08
C VAL A 35 -0.21 -5.05 14.39
N LYS A 36 0.04 -4.79 15.68
CA LYS A 36 0.92 -3.70 16.15
C LYS A 36 2.29 -4.26 16.55
N VAL A 37 3.34 -3.61 16.11
CA VAL A 37 4.74 -3.87 16.45
C VAL A 37 5.12 -2.96 17.62
N GLN A 38 4.82 -3.41 18.85
CA GLN A 38 4.84 -2.58 20.07
C GLN A 38 6.21 -1.98 20.38
N ASP A 39 7.27 -2.65 19.97
CA ASP A 39 8.68 -2.27 20.13
C ASP A 39 9.16 -1.22 19.11
N VAL A 40 8.32 -0.85 18.13
CA VAL A 40 8.67 0.14 17.11
C VAL A 40 7.69 1.29 17.12
N ASN A 41 8.07 2.37 17.81
CA ASN A 41 7.34 3.63 17.76
C ASN A 41 7.71 4.45 16.52
N VAL A 42 6.70 5.11 15.96
CA VAL A 42 6.82 5.98 14.79
C VAL A 42 6.88 7.44 15.24
N ALA A 43 7.97 8.13 14.92
CA ALA A 43 8.11 9.56 15.13
C ALA A 43 7.53 10.35 13.96
N ALA A 44 7.15 11.62 14.19
CA ALA A 44 6.75 12.51 13.09
C ALA A 44 7.86 12.70 12.05
N GLN A 45 9.13 12.67 12.49
CA GLN A 45 10.28 12.77 11.60
C GLN A 45 10.38 11.58 10.64
N ASP A 46 10.06 10.37 11.11
CA ASP A 46 10.06 9.18 10.24
C ASP A 46 9.12 9.34 9.03
N LEU A 47 7.95 9.98 9.21
CA LEU A 47 7.01 10.23 8.10
C LEU A 47 7.51 11.33 7.16
N LYS A 48 8.14 12.37 7.70
CA LYS A 48 8.74 13.45 6.89
C LYS A 48 9.88 12.91 6.04
N ASP A 49 10.70 12.03 6.61
CA ASP A 49 11.78 11.34 5.91
C ASP A 49 11.20 10.41 4.82
N LEU A 50 10.12 9.69 5.12
CA LEU A 50 9.46 8.84 4.13
C LEU A 50 8.89 9.64 2.95
N LEU A 51 8.29 10.81 3.22
CA LEU A 51 7.84 11.76 2.20
C LEU A 51 9.03 12.27 1.36
N SER A 52 10.06 12.83 1.99
CA SER A 52 11.18 13.46 1.28
C SER A 52 12.01 12.47 0.45
N MET A 53 12.09 11.20 0.87
CA MET A 53 12.78 10.16 0.11
C MET A 53 12.02 9.70 -1.14
N ASN A 54 10.70 9.89 -1.21
CA ASN A 54 9.87 9.33 -2.27
C ASN A 54 9.08 10.36 -3.09
N CYS A 55 9.00 11.61 -2.63
CA CYS A 55 8.21 12.66 -3.24
C CYS A 55 9.08 13.80 -3.75
N ASN A 56 8.69 14.40 -4.87
CA ASN A 56 9.31 15.63 -5.37
C ASN A 56 8.78 16.88 -4.64
N GLU A 57 9.39 18.04 -4.90
CA GLU A 57 9.01 19.31 -4.25
C GLU A 57 7.53 19.68 -4.44
N VAL A 58 6.97 19.41 -5.62
CA VAL A 58 5.55 19.69 -5.93
C VAL A 58 4.62 18.82 -5.09
N GLU A 59 4.95 17.54 -4.92
CA GLU A 59 4.20 16.61 -4.08
C GLU A 59 4.31 16.97 -2.59
N LEU A 60 5.50 17.39 -2.14
CA LEU A 60 5.73 17.85 -0.77
C LEU A 60 4.91 19.11 -0.46
N GLU A 61 4.95 20.10 -1.35
CA GLU A 61 4.14 21.32 -1.22
C GLU A 61 2.65 21.01 -1.21
N ARG A 62 2.21 20.08 -2.07
CA ARG A 62 0.83 19.60 -2.06
C ARG A 62 0.47 19.01 -0.70
N PHE A 63 1.27 18.13 -0.13
CA PHE A 63 0.98 17.57 1.20
C PHE A 63 0.94 18.65 2.29
N GLU A 64 1.85 19.62 2.28
CA GLU A 64 1.85 20.70 3.28
C GLU A 64 0.60 21.58 3.19
N THR A 65 0.09 21.81 1.98
CA THR A 65 -1.09 22.67 1.74
C THR A 65 -2.43 21.94 1.88
N THR A 66 -2.54 20.71 1.36
CA THR A 66 -3.79 19.93 1.35
C THR A 66 -3.90 18.94 2.51
N HIS A 67 -2.79 18.66 3.20
CA HIS A 67 -2.70 17.67 4.29
C HIS A 67 -3.00 16.23 3.87
N GLU A 68 -2.99 15.94 2.58
CA GLU A 68 -3.19 14.62 2.00
C GLU A 68 -2.42 14.49 0.67
N LEU A 69 -1.83 13.32 0.43
CA LEU A 69 -1.11 12.99 -0.80
C LEU A 69 -1.18 11.48 -1.09
N ASP A 70 -1.74 11.12 -2.24
CA ASP A 70 -1.60 9.79 -2.83
C ASP A 70 -0.39 9.75 -3.77
N THR A 71 0.53 8.82 -3.56
CA THR A 71 1.72 8.63 -4.39
C THR A 71 2.18 7.16 -4.39
N ALA A 72 3.21 6.85 -5.18
CA ALA A 72 3.88 5.56 -5.15
C ALA A 72 5.22 5.70 -4.44
N ILE A 73 5.50 4.79 -3.50
CA ILE A 73 6.79 4.75 -2.80
C ILE A 73 7.50 3.42 -3.08
N THR A 74 8.82 3.42 -2.91
CA THR A 74 9.61 2.20 -2.96
C THR A 74 10.25 1.96 -1.61
N LEU A 75 9.93 0.83 -0.98
CA LEU A 75 10.57 0.38 0.24
C LEU A 75 11.35 -0.88 -0.09
N SER A 76 12.67 -0.80 0.00
CA SER A 76 13.51 -1.99 -0.09
C SER A 76 13.34 -2.78 -1.41
N GLY A 77 13.14 -2.07 -2.52
CA GLY A 77 12.91 -2.62 -3.86
C GLY A 77 11.48 -3.10 -4.13
N LEU A 78 10.57 -2.98 -3.15
CA LEU A 78 9.15 -3.30 -3.30
C LEU A 78 8.35 -2.01 -3.48
N ARG A 79 7.39 -2.02 -4.41
CA ARG A 79 6.52 -0.87 -4.69
C ARG A 79 5.28 -0.90 -3.80
N PHE A 80 4.91 0.28 -3.32
CA PHE A 80 3.70 0.49 -2.54
C PHE A 80 2.93 1.70 -3.08
N ARG A 81 1.61 1.64 -2.98
CA ARG A 81 0.76 2.83 -3.09
C ARG A 81 0.64 3.43 -1.70
N ALA A 82 1.16 4.63 -1.50
CA ALA A 82 1.12 5.34 -0.24
C ALA A 82 0.04 6.41 -0.28
N ASN A 83 -0.77 6.48 0.77
CA ASN A 83 -1.62 7.62 1.07
C ASN A 83 -1.07 8.27 2.34
N PHE A 84 -0.47 9.44 2.20
CA PHE A 84 -0.03 10.29 3.31
C PHE A 84 -1.16 11.23 3.70
N TYR A 85 -1.37 11.41 5.00
CA TYR A 85 -2.42 12.29 5.52
C TYR A 85 -2.04 12.83 6.89
N LYS A 86 -2.66 13.94 7.30
CA LYS A 86 -2.48 14.52 8.64
C LYS A 86 -3.57 14.03 9.59
N THR A 87 -3.17 13.74 10.83
CA THR A 87 -4.09 13.45 11.94
C THR A 87 -3.89 14.47 13.05
N ILE A 88 -4.74 14.45 14.08
CA ILE A 88 -4.56 15.26 15.28
C ILE A 88 -3.22 15.00 16.00
N ASN A 89 -2.65 13.80 15.84
CA ASN A 89 -1.37 13.40 16.45
C ASN A 89 -0.16 13.62 15.52
N GLY A 90 -0.36 14.27 14.38
CA GLY A 90 0.68 14.53 13.39
C GLY A 90 0.51 13.71 12.10
N PRO A 91 1.56 13.66 11.25
CA PRO A 91 1.50 12.99 9.95
C PRO A 91 1.36 11.47 10.10
N ALA A 92 0.72 10.88 9.10
CA ALA A 92 0.46 9.46 9.00
C ALA A 92 0.53 9.02 7.53
N CYS A 93 0.70 7.72 7.33
CA CYS A 93 0.73 7.10 6.03
C CYS A 93 0.13 5.69 6.08
N VAL A 94 -0.62 5.32 5.04
CA VAL A 94 -0.96 3.93 4.75
C VAL A 94 -0.26 3.51 3.46
N CYS A 95 0.61 2.50 3.53
CA CYS A 95 1.33 1.94 2.39
C CYS A 95 0.72 0.59 2.01
N ARG A 96 0.03 0.52 0.88
CA ARG A 96 -0.52 -0.72 0.34
C ARG A 96 0.47 -1.36 -0.62
N ARG A 97 0.76 -2.64 -0.41
CA ARG A 97 1.66 -3.42 -1.27
C ARG A 97 1.10 -3.46 -2.70
N VAL A 98 1.98 -3.28 -3.68
CA VAL A 98 1.65 -3.46 -5.10
C VAL A 98 2.39 -4.70 -5.59
N GLU A 99 1.64 -5.73 -5.98
CA GLU A 99 2.19 -6.95 -6.55
C GLU A 99 2.86 -6.63 -7.89
N SER A 100 4.17 -6.88 -7.96
CA SER A 100 4.99 -6.59 -9.13
C SER A 100 4.87 -7.65 -10.23
N LYS A 101 4.45 -8.87 -9.88
CA LYS A 101 4.20 -9.94 -10.84
C LYS A 101 2.70 -10.05 -11.06
N ILE A 102 2.27 -9.77 -12.28
CA ILE A 102 0.90 -10.06 -12.72
C ILE A 102 0.73 -11.59 -12.65
N PRO A 103 -0.20 -12.11 -11.85
CA PRO A 103 -0.47 -13.53 -11.76
C PRO A 103 -1.09 -14.04 -13.07
N ASP A 104 -0.67 -15.24 -13.49
CA ASP A 104 -1.23 -15.89 -14.66
C ASP A 104 -2.69 -16.31 -14.38
N MET A 105 -3.59 -16.20 -15.36
CA MET A 105 -5.00 -16.59 -15.18
C MET A 105 -5.15 -18.03 -14.68
N ASP A 106 -4.26 -18.93 -15.12
CA ASP A 106 -4.24 -20.34 -14.72
C ASP A 106 -4.09 -20.55 -13.21
N GLN A 107 -3.48 -19.58 -12.49
CA GLN A 107 -3.25 -19.67 -11.05
C GLN A 107 -4.53 -19.48 -10.22
N PHE A 108 -5.57 -18.91 -10.81
CA PHE A 108 -6.80 -18.54 -10.11
C PHE A 108 -7.91 -19.59 -10.21
N SER A 109 -7.64 -20.74 -10.85
CA SER A 109 -8.66 -21.78 -11.10
C SER A 109 -9.95 -21.19 -11.69
N LEU A 110 -9.80 -20.22 -12.58
CA LEU A 110 -10.91 -19.50 -13.18
C LEU A 110 -11.69 -20.40 -14.15
N PRO A 111 -13.01 -20.24 -14.24
CA PRO A 111 -13.81 -20.94 -15.24
C PRO A 111 -13.32 -20.63 -16.66
N GLN A 112 -13.34 -21.62 -17.55
CA GLN A 112 -12.90 -21.47 -18.93
C GLN A 112 -13.62 -20.31 -19.66
N SER A 113 -14.88 -20.06 -19.32
CA SER A 113 -15.68 -18.96 -19.88
C SER A 113 -15.09 -17.57 -19.64
N LEU A 114 -14.22 -17.38 -18.65
CA LEU A 114 -13.51 -16.10 -18.43
C LEU A 114 -12.36 -15.90 -19.42
N TYR A 115 -11.78 -16.97 -19.98
CA TYR A 115 -10.75 -16.87 -21.03
C TYR A 115 -11.38 -16.39 -22.34
N ASP A 116 -12.58 -16.88 -22.66
CA ASP A 116 -13.31 -16.49 -23.87
C ASP A 116 -13.60 -14.97 -23.92
N ILE A 117 -13.75 -14.33 -22.75
CA ILE A 117 -13.98 -12.88 -22.64
C ILE A 117 -12.79 -12.08 -23.19
N VAL A 118 -11.56 -12.61 -23.08
CA VAL A 118 -10.34 -11.94 -23.56
C VAL A 118 -10.34 -11.80 -25.08
N ASP A 119 -11.04 -12.69 -25.79
CA ASP A 119 -11.13 -12.72 -27.26
C ASP A 119 -12.28 -11.86 -27.82
N TYR A 120 -13.09 -11.23 -26.96
CA TYR A 120 -14.22 -10.42 -27.43
C TYR A 120 -13.75 -9.11 -28.07
N HIS A 121 -14.04 -8.93 -29.36
CA HIS A 121 -13.65 -7.74 -30.11
C HIS A 121 -14.45 -6.46 -29.78
N LYS A 122 -15.59 -6.57 -29.07
CA LYS A 122 -16.44 -5.44 -28.64
C LYS A 122 -17.42 -5.82 -27.53
N GLY A 123 -17.68 -4.91 -26.61
CA GLY A 123 -18.63 -5.11 -25.50
C GLY A 123 -18.23 -4.34 -24.24
N LEU A 124 -18.98 -4.54 -23.15
CA LEU A 124 -18.65 -4.03 -21.82
C LEU A 124 -18.53 -5.22 -20.86
N VAL A 125 -17.38 -5.33 -20.18
CA VAL A 125 -17.12 -6.36 -19.17
C VAL A 125 -17.05 -5.67 -17.80
N LEU A 126 -17.86 -6.13 -16.85
CA LEU A 126 -17.90 -5.58 -15.49
C LEU A 126 -17.42 -6.62 -14.49
N VAL A 127 -16.25 -6.37 -13.90
CA VAL A 127 -15.71 -7.18 -12.79
C VAL A 127 -16.08 -6.52 -11.48
N THR A 128 -16.97 -7.14 -10.70
CA THR A 128 -17.56 -6.54 -9.48
C THR A 128 -17.25 -7.35 -8.22
N GLY A 129 -17.42 -6.75 -7.04
CA GLY A 129 -17.08 -7.35 -5.75
C GLY A 129 -16.55 -6.34 -4.71
N PRO A 130 -16.53 -6.70 -3.42
CA PRO A 130 -16.13 -5.81 -2.32
C PRO A 130 -14.62 -5.49 -2.34
N THR A 131 -14.18 -4.46 -1.60
CA THR A 131 -12.75 -4.11 -1.49
C THR A 131 -11.92 -5.30 -1.00
N GLY A 132 -10.81 -5.60 -1.67
CA GLY A 132 -9.93 -6.73 -1.33
C GLY A 132 -10.34 -8.08 -1.94
N SER A 133 -11.39 -8.14 -2.77
CA SER A 133 -11.86 -9.40 -3.40
C SER A 133 -11.07 -9.85 -4.64
N GLY A 134 -9.89 -9.28 -4.91
CA GLY A 134 -9.06 -9.66 -6.07
C GLY A 134 -9.58 -9.20 -7.44
N LYS A 135 -10.29 -8.05 -7.51
CA LYS A 135 -10.75 -7.46 -8.79
C LYS A 135 -9.65 -6.75 -9.59
N SER A 136 -8.55 -6.39 -8.94
CA SER A 136 -7.47 -5.54 -9.47
C SER A 136 -6.18 -6.31 -9.57
#